data_AF-A0ABD3PLP3-F1
#
_entry.id   AF-A0ABD3PLP3-F1
#
_cell.length_a   1.000
_cell.length_b   1.000
_cell.length_c   1.000
_cell.angle_alpha   90.00
_cell.angle_beta   90.00
_cell.angle_gamma   90.00
#
_symmetry.space_group_name_H-M   'P 1'
#
loop_
_entity.id
_entity.type
_entity.pdbx_description
1 polymer ?
#
loop_
_entity_poly.entity_id
_entity_poly.type
_entity_poly.pdbx_seq_one_letter_code
_entity_poly.pdbx_strand_id
1 'polypeptide(L)'
;MSSEEETKSGSPTKEEEPPPSKKVKSGTMEQAPDSEWPEAWLMPNGEIEDQKAPNKLEPNVPVTAKELREIGICSYWKLDASAYSYPKISVPWDPSDAVDPDLKRLRDERGYSYADIITVHPDTLPEYEAKVKAFFEEHIHDAEEIRYVLGGSGYFDVRDKRDEWARIHVRAGDLLTLPEGIYHRFTVDEGDSIHAMRLFIGQPVWTPFNRPCDEHENRKKYVEAFIEEEKKNED
;
A
#
# COMPACT_ATOMS: atom_id res chain seq x y z
N MET A 1 -14.22 47.74 65.46
CA MET A 1 -14.90 46.56 64.87
C MET A 1 -13.90 45.98 63.88
N SER A 2 -12.79 45.36 64.31
CA SER A 2 -12.63 44.11 65.07
C SER A 2 -13.41 42.95 64.45
N SER A 3 -12.62 41.99 63.94
CA SER A 3 -12.85 40.55 63.71
C SER A 3 -12.47 40.15 62.29
N GLU A 4 -11.64 39.16 61.97
CA GLU A 4 -10.65 38.34 62.68
C GLU A 4 -10.00 37.50 61.57
N GLU A 5 -8.71 37.20 61.70
CA GLU A 5 -8.01 36.17 60.93
C GLU A 5 -8.61 34.79 61.21
N GLU A 6 -8.79 33.96 60.18
CA GLU A 6 -8.61 32.52 60.31
C GLU A 6 -7.91 31.95 59.07
N THR A 7 -6.61 31.71 59.23
CA THR A 7 -5.81 30.80 58.42
C THR A 7 -6.27 29.36 58.67
N LYS A 8 -6.72 28.64 57.64
CA LYS A 8 -6.91 27.18 57.73
C LYS A 8 -5.89 26.44 56.88
N SER A 9 -5.04 25.70 57.58
CA SER A 9 -4.01 24.81 57.08
C SER A 9 -4.56 23.55 56.42
N GLY A 10 -3.93 23.14 55.33
CA GLY A 10 -3.43 21.78 55.13
C GLY A 10 -4.41 20.67 54.77
N SER A 11 -4.35 20.22 53.52
CA SER A 11 -4.20 18.79 53.17
C SER A 11 -3.64 18.70 51.74
N PRO A 12 -2.52 18.01 51.50
CA PRO A 12 -2.00 17.82 50.15
C PRO A 12 -2.90 16.80 49.42
N THR A 13 -3.52 17.21 48.33
CA THR A 13 -4.14 16.30 47.38
C THR A 13 -3.04 15.38 46.84
N LYS A 14 -3.14 14.08 47.15
CA LYS A 14 -2.38 13.03 46.48
C LYS A 14 -2.58 13.19 44.99
N GLU A 15 -1.50 13.48 44.26
CA GLU A 15 -1.44 13.20 42.83
C GLU A 15 -1.70 11.70 42.67
N GLU A 16 -2.85 11.34 42.08
CA GLU A 16 -3.06 9.98 41.60
C GLU A 16 -2.05 9.75 40.47
N GLU A 17 -1.15 8.80 40.70
CA GLU A 17 -0.28 8.28 39.64
C GLU A 17 -1.15 7.86 38.44
N PRO A 18 -0.75 8.20 37.20
CA PRO A 18 -1.49 7.76 36.04
C PRO A 18 -1.58 6.23 36.07
N PRO A 19 -2.74 5.64 35.71
CA PRO A 19 -2.93 4.21 35.75
C PRO A 19 -1.83 3.54 34.90
N PRO A 20 -1.30 2.38 35.33
CA PRO A 20 -0.18 1.75 34.65
C PRO A 20 -0.56 1.53 33.20
N SER A 21 0.25 2.13 32.30
CA SER A 21 0.15 1.96 30.87
C SER A 21 0.00 0.47 30.58
N LYS A 22 -1.17 0.06 30.11
CA LYS A 22 -1.35 -1.29 29.60
C LYS A 22 -0.28 -1.46 28.54
N LYS A 23 0.72 -2.30 28.81
CA LYS A 23 1.68 -2.74 27.81
C LYS A 23 0.86 -3.32 26.68
N VAL A 24 0.67 -2.56 25.60
CA VAL A 24 0.18 -3.08 24.34
C VAL A 24 1.21 -4.12 23.97
N LYS A 25 0.80 -5.40 23.98
CA LYS A 25 1.64 -6.47 23.47
C LYS A 25 1.97 -6.07 22.04
N SER A 26 3.24 -5.78 21.74
CA SER A 26 3.71 -5.59 20.37
C SER A 26 3.69 -6.96 19.70
N GLY A 27 2.50 -7.43 19.37
CA GLY A 27 2.31 -8.50 18.40
C GLY A 27 2.25 -7.83 17.04
N THR A 28 3.12 -8.25 16.13
CA THR A 28 3.10 -7.87 14.72
C THR A 28 1.67 -7.96 14.20
N MET A 29 1.19 -6.92 13.50
CA MET A 29 -0.11 -6.96 12.88
C MET A 29 -0.17 -8.11 11.87
N GLU A 30 -1.03 -9.09 12.15
CA GLU A 30 -1.20 -10.24 11.27
C GLU A 30 -1.70 -9.79 9.90
N GLN A 31 -1.10 -10.36 8.84
CA GLN A 31 -1.56 -10.16 7.48
C GLN A 31 -2.94 -10.76 7.27
N ALA A 32 -3.69 -10.24 6.31
CA ALA A 32 -4.99 -10.80 6.00
C ALA A 32 -4.86 -12.25 5.48
N PRO A 33 -5.81 -13.14 5.84
CA PRO A 33 -5.78 -14.53 5.41
C PRO A 33 -5.86 -14.61 3.88
N ASP A 34 -5.32 -15.66 3.29
CA ASP A 34 -5.27 -15.87 1.83
C ASP A 34 -6.67 -15.77 1.15
N SER A 35 -7.76 -15.99 1.90
CA SER A 35 -9.15 -15.83 1.44
C SER A 35 -9.61 -14.39 1.25
N GLU A 36 -8.93 -13.42 1.88
CA GLU A 36 -9.25 -11.98 1.80
C GLU A 36 -8.34 -11.23 0.83
N TRP A 37 -7.41 -11.92 0.18
CA TRP A 37 -6.55 -11.34 -0.84
C TRP A 37 -7.38 -10.85 -2.04
N PRO A 38 -6.91 -9.79 -2.72
CA PRO A 38 -7.59 -9.28 -3.90
C PRO A 38 -7.67 -10.34 -4.99
N GLU A 39 -8.73 -10.30 -5.77
CA GLU A 39 -8.85 -11.16 -6.94
C GLU A 39 -7.71 -10.86 -7.92
N ALA A 40 -6.97 -11.89 -8.33
CA ALA A 40 -5.92 -11.77 -9.33
C ALA A 40 -6.06 -12.85 -10.42
N TRP A 41 -5.61 -12.53 -11.64
CA TRP A 41 -5.69 -13.43 -12.79
C TRP A 41 -4.62 -13.12 -13.83
N LEU A 42 -4.30 -14.09 -14.68
CA LEU A 42 -3.42 -13.88 -15.82
C LEU A 42 -4.15 -13.15 -16.96
N MET A 43 -3.41 -12.29 -17.64
CA MET A 43 -3.85 -11.53 -18.81
C MET A 43 -3.27 -12.13 -20.10
N PRO A 44 -3.91 -11.89 -21.26
CA PRO A 44 -3.32 -12.21 -22.55
C PRO A 44 -2.03 -11.41 -22.80
N ASN A 45 -1.01 -12.08 -23.31
CA ASN A 45 0.23 -11.46 -23.75
C ASN A 45 -0.03 -10.72 -25.08
N GLY A 46 -0.02 -9.38 -25.06
CA GLY A 46 -0.23 -8.56 -26.26
C GLY A 46 -0.71 -7.14 -25.96
N GLU A 47 -1.09 -6.43 -27.02
CA GLU A 47 -1.79 -5.15 -26.89
C GLU A 47 -3.22 -5.40 -26.39
N ILE A 48 -3.59 -4.68 -25.33
CA ILE A 48 -4.96 -4.68 -24.81
C ILE A 48 -5.72 -3.50 -25.43
N GLU A 49 -6.94 -3.75 -25.90
CA GLU A 49 -7.77 -2.70 -26.51
C GLU A 49 -8.21 -1.67 -25.46
N ASP A 50 -8.58 -2.14 -24.27
CA ASP A 50 -8.98 -1.32 -23.14
C ASP A 50 -8.20 -1.73 -21.89
N GLN A 51 -7.34 -0.83 -21.40
CA GLN A 51 -6.58 -1.08 -20.17
C GLN A 51 -7.46 -1.18 -18.91
N LYS A 52 -8.62 -0.53 -18.90
CA LYS A 52 -9.55 -0.46 -17.76
C LYS A 52 -10.50 -1.67 -17.69
N ALA A 53 -10.60 -2.46 -18.75
CA ALA A 53 -11.38 -3.69 -18.75
C ALA A 53 -10.67 -4.80 -17.94
N PRO A 54 -11.36 -5.84 -17.46
CA PRO A 54 -10.71 -6.93 -16.71
C PRO A 54 -9.63 -7.70 -17.47
N ASN A 55 -9.74 -7.82 -18.81
CA ASN A 55 -8.75 -8.50 -19.67
C ASN A 55 -8.35 -9.92 -19.19
N LYS A 56 -9.34 -10.73 -18.82
CA LYS A 56 -9.13 -12.12 -18.38
C LYS A 56 -8.82 -13.03 -19.58
N LEU A 57 -7.99 -14.04 -19.38
CA LEU A 57 -7.84 -15.15 -20.34
C LEU A 57 -9.15 -15.94 -20.47
N GLU A 58 -9.36 -16.56 -21.64
CA GLU A 58 -10.45 -17.50 -21.87
C GLU A 58 -9.89 -18.89 -22.22
N PRO A 59 -9.97 -19.89 -21.32
CA PRO A 59 -10.57 -19.87 -19.98
C PRO A 59 -9.72 -19.10 -18.95
N ASN A 60 -10.39 -18.56 -17.91
CA ASN A 60 -9.73 -17.76 -16.87
C ASN A 60 -8.71 -18.57 -16.07
N VAL A 61 -7.52 -18.00 -15.90
CA VAL A 61 -6.46 -18.56 -15.06
C VAL A 61 -6.29 -17.64 -13.84
N PRO A 62 -6.88 -17.97 -12.68
CA PRO A 62 -6.73 -17.17 -11.47
C PRO A 62 -5.31 -17.29 -10.92
N VAL A 63 -4.82 -16.20 -10.34
CA VAL A 63 -3.55 -16.14 -9.61
C VAL A 63 -3.87 -16.13 -8.12
N THR A 64 -3.28 -17.06 -7.39
CA THR A 64 -3.49 -17.26 -5.96
C THR A 64 -2.60 -16.35 -5.11
N ALA A 65 -2.99 -16.11 -3.86
CA ALA A 65 -2.16 -15.39 -2.89
C ALA A 65 -0.75 -16.01 -2.73
N LYS A 66 -0.63 -17.34 -2.86
CA LYS A 66 0.66 -18.03 -2.81
C LYS A 66 1.55 -17.63 -3.97
N GLU A 67 1.02 -17.60 -5.20
CA GLU A 67 1.77 -17.19 -6.39
C GLU A 67 2.18 -15.71 -6.32
N LEU A 68 1.33 -14.83 -5.77
CA LEU A 68 1.68 -13.43 -5.52
C LEU A 68 2.81 -13.29 -4.49
N ARG A 69 2.82 -14.11 -3.42
CA ARG A 69 3.92 -14.14 -2.45
C ARG A 69 5.22 -14.63 -3.07
N GLU A 70 5.16 -15.60 -3.97
CA GLU A 70 6.34 -16.12 -4.67
C GLU A 70 7.03 -15.07 -5.54
N ILE A 71 6.29 -14.08 -6.06
CA ILE A 71 6.86 -12.94 -6.81
C ILE A 71 7.21 -11.75 -5.90
N GLY A 72 7.20 -11.94 -4.58
CA GLY A 72 7.62 -10.96 -3.58
C GLY A 72 6.52 -10.02 -3.09
N ILE A 73 5.28 -10.17 -3.55
CA ILE A 73 4.12 -9.46 -3.00
C ILE A 73 3.71 -10.20 -1.72
N CYS A 74 4.48 -10.00 -0.66
CA CYS A 74 4.40 -10.75 0.60
C CYS A 74 3.66 -10.01 1.72
N SER A 75 3.07 -8.85 1.41
CA SER A 75 2.59 -7.90 2.42
C SER A 75 1.26 -7.33 1.97
N TYR A 76 0.18 -7.94 2.48
CA TYR A 76 -1.19 -7.52 2.25
C TYR A 76 -1.99 -7.46 3.55
N TRP A 77 -2.71 -6.36 3.74
CA TRP A 77 -3.62 -6.17 4.87
C TRP A 77 -4.96 -5.67 4.37
N LYS A 78 -6.03 -6.13 5.01
CA LYS A 78 -7.39 -5.62 4.82
C LYS A 78 -7.72 -4.72 6.00
N LEU A 79 -7.91 -3.43 5.73
CA LEU A 79 -8.30 -2.42 6.72
C LEU A 79 -9.71 -1.91 6.43
N ASP A 80 -10.40 -1.43 7.46
CA ASP A 80 -11.71 -0.79 7.28
C ASP A 80 -11.56 0.65 6.81
N ALA A 81 -11.48 0.83 5.49
CA ALA A 81 -11.42 2.15 4.86
C ALA A 81 -12.70 2.97 5.04
N SER A 82 -13.83 2.35 5.40
CA SER A 82 -15.13 3.03 5.54
C SER A 82 -15.33 3.65 6.92
N ALA A 83 -14.64 3.14 7.94
CA ALA A 83 -14.71 3.62 9.31
C ALA A 83 -14.11 5.03 9.49
N TYR A 84 -13.28 5.49 8.55
CA TYR A 84 -12.51 6.73 8.69
C TYR A 84 -12.63 7.60 7.43
N SER A 85 -12.56 8.92 7.62
CA SER A 85 -12.63 9.88 6.52
C SER A 85 -11.28 10.52 6.29
N TYR A 86 -10.81 10.48 5.05
CA TYR A 86 -9.54 11.04 4.62
C TYR A 86 -9.77 12.17 3.60
N PRO A 87 -8.88 13.18 3.53
CA PRO A 87 -8.96 14.23 2.52
C PRO A 87 -8.67 13.66 1.13
N LYS A 88 -9.30 14.23 0.09
CA LYS A 88 -9.11 13.78 -1.30
C LYS A 88 -7.66 13.88 -1.78
N ILE A 89 -6.96 14.94 -1.38
CA ILE A 89 -5.55 15.18 -1.72
C ILE A 89 -4.86 15.73 -0.48
N SER A 90 -3.72 15.16 -0.09
CA SER A 90 -2.86 15.68 0.98
C SER A 90 -1.42 15.31 0.69
N VAL A 91 -0.55 16.31 0.50
CA VAL A 91 0.88 16.10 0.20
C VAL A 91 1.70 17.15 0.97
N PRO A 92 2.43 16.79 2.06
CA PRO A 92 2.40 15.50 2.74
C PRO A 92 1.09 15.29 3.53
N TRP A 93 0.87 14.07 4.01
CA TRP A 93 -0.14 13.77 5.03
C TRP A 93 0.54 13.47 6.37
N ASP A 94 0.06 14.10 7.45
CA ASP A 94 0.68 13.94 8.77
C ASP A 94 0.22 12.61 9.43
N PRO A 95 1.15 11.71 9.80
CA PRO A 95 0.83 10.56 10.64
C PRO A 95 0.06 10.84 11.91
N SER A 96 0.19 12.02 12.52
CA SER A 96 -0.60 12.35 13.72
C SER A 96 -2.10 12.44 13.44
N ASP A 97 -2.48 12.65 12.18
CA ASP A 97 -3.88 12.69 11.73
C ASP A 97 -4.45 11.29 11.48
N ALA A 98 -3.65 10.23 11.66
CA ALA A 98 -4.10 8.84 11.57
C ALA A 98 -5.09 8.51 12.69
N VAL A 99 -6.38 8.68 12.37
CA VAL A 99 -7.50 8.31 13.24
C VAL A 99 -7.64 6.79 13.42
N ASP A 100 -7.08 6.00 12.50
CA ASP A 100 -7.11 4.54 12.53
C ASP A 100 -5.96 3.95 13.38
N PRO A 101 -6.25 3.30 14.53
CA PRO A 101 -5.24 2.65 15.35
C PRO A 101 -4.51 1.52 14.65
N ASP A 102 -5.15 0.82 13.72
CA ASP A 102 -4.56 -0.32 13.00
C ASP A 102 -3.57 0.16 11.94
N LEU A 103 -3.95 1.16 11.13
CA LEU A 103 -3.03 1.85 10.24
C LEU A 103 -1.84 2.43 11.00
N LYS A 104 -2.07 3.10 12.14
CA LYS A 104 -0.98 3.64 12.96
C LYS A 104 -0.01 2.55 13.42
N ARG A 105 -0.53 1.44 13.93
CA ARG A 105 0.30 0.30 14.36
C ARG A 105 1.11 -0.26 13.20
N LEU A 106 0.50 -0.47 12.04
CA LEU A 106 1.18 -0.98 10.86
C LEU A 106 2.32 -0.05 10.41
N ARG A 107 2.07 1.27 10.44
CA ARG A 107 3.07 2.27 10.10
C ARG A 107 4.25 2.28 11.06
N ASP A 108 3.98 2.22 12.36
CA ASP A 108 5.01 2.18 13.39
C ASP A 108 5.85 0.90 13.29
N GLU A 109 5.22 -0.24 13.01
CA GLU A 109 5.88 -1.55 12.86
C GLU A 109 6.74 -1.64 11.59
N ARG A 110 6.25 -1.12 10.47
CA ARG A 110 6.94 -1.19 9.16
C ARG A 110 7.85 0.01 8.89
N GLY A 111 7.84 1.02 9.75
CA GLY A 111 8.66 2.23 9.60
C GLY A 111 8.17 3.17 8.49
N TYR A 112 6.87 3.22 8.22
CA TYR A 112 6.27 4.10 7.21
C TYR A 112 6.24 5.56 7.66
N SER A 113 7.39 6.23 7.54
CA SER A 113 7.63 7.58 8.04
C SER A 113 6.99 8.69 7.19
N TYR A 114 6.66 8.43 5.94
CA TYR A 114 6.02 9.39 5.05
C TYR A 114 4.75 8.81 4.44
N ALA A 115 3.75 9.66 4.27
CA ALA A 115 2.51 9.31 3.60
C ALA A 115 1.96 10.51 2.84
N ASP A 116 1.23 10.24 1.77
CA ASP A 116 0.39 11.22 1.11
C ASP A 116 -0.89 10.57 0.60
N ILE A 117 -1.84 11.39 0.19
CA ILE A 117 -3.15 10.95 -0.28
C ILE A 117 -3.41 11.54 -1.66
N ILE A 118 -3.84 10.67 -2.56
CA ILE A 118 -4.14 10.99 -3.95
C ILE A 118 -5.52 10.45 -4.35
N THR A 119 -6.25 11.21 -5.15
CA THR A 119 -7.41 10.72 -5.89
C THR A 119 -7.08 10.80 -7.38
N VAL A 120 -7.01 9.64 -8.03
CA VAL A 120 -6.86 9.52 -9.49
C VAL A 120 -8.26 9.56 -10.08
N HIS A 121 -8.65 10.72 -10.57
CA HIS A 121 -9.88 10.97 -11.30
C HIS A 121 -9.66 12.20 -12.21
N PRO A 122 -10.28 12.28 -13.40
CA PRO A 122 -10.10 13.41 -14.32
C PRO A 122 -10.30 14.79 -13.67
N ASP A 123 -11.28 14.90 -12.77
CA ASP A 123 -11.61 16.17 -12.10
C ASP A 123 -10.67 16.55 -10.95
N THR A 124 -10.00 15.57 -10.33
CA THR A 124 -9.23 15.81 -9.10
C THR A 124 -7.73 15.78 -9.34
N LEU A 125 -7.25 15.03 -10.33
CA LEU A 125 -5.82 14.83 -10.55
C LEU A 125 -5.28 15.86 -11.57
N PRO A 126 -4.35 16.75 -11.18
CA PRO A 126 -3.67 17.61 -12.15
C PRO A 126 -2.85 16.77 -13.13
N GLU A 127 -2.89 17.13 -14.42
CA GLU A 127 -2.20 16.42 -15.50
C GLU A 127 -2.62 14.94 -15.60
N TYR A 128 -3.92 14.67 -15.36
CA TYR A 128 -4.51 13.33 -15.33
C TYR A 128 -4.03 12.44 -16.49
N GLU A 129 -4.18 12.87 -17.74
CA GLU A 129 -3.80 12.08 -18.92
C GLU A 129 -2.32 11.68 -18.94
N ALA A 130 -1.44 12.62 -18.60
CA ALA A 130 0.00 12.37 -18.56
C ALA A 130 0.36 11.40 -17.42
N LYS A 131 -0.27 11.56 -16.25
CA LYS A 131 -0.03 10.70 -15.09
C LYS A 131 -0.56 9.30 -15.26
N VAL A 132 -1.79 9.14 -15.76
CA VAL A 132 -2.37 7.82 -16.04
C VAL A 132 -1.54 7.08 -17.07
N LYS A 133 -1.05 7.79 -18.11
CA LYS A 133 -0.12 7.20 -19.08
C LYS A 133 1.19 6.75 -18.42
N ALA A 134 1.78 7.58 -17.55
CA ALA A 134 3.02 7.24 -16.85
C ALA A 134 2.83 6.07 -15.88
N PHE A 135 1.70 6.01 -15.17
CA PHE A 135 1.37 4.90 -14.28
C PHE A 135 1.18 3.58 -15.05
N PHE A 136 0.65 3.65 -16.27
CA PHE A 136 0.39 2.47 -17.09
C PHE A 136 1.59 1.99 -17.92
N GLU A 137 2.62 2.82 -18.08
CA GLU A 137 3.87 2.40 -18.68
C GLU A 137 4.57 1.39 -17.76
N GLU A 138 5.08 0.28 -18.29
CA GLU A 138 5.73 -0.76 -17.47
C GLU A 138 7.04 -0.22 -16.87
N HIS A 139 7.14 -0.22 -15.54
CA HIS A 139 8.27 0.35 -14.81
C HIS A 139 8.64 -0.44 -13.56
N ILE A 140 9.80 -0.08 -12.99
CA ILE A 140 10.23 -0.47 -11.65
C ILE A 140 10.42 0.77 -10.77
N HIS A 141 10.45 0.53 -9.46
CA HIS A 141 10.92 1.50 -8.47
C HIS A 141 12.13 0.94 -7.71
N ASP A 142 12.95 1.86 -7.19
CA ASP A 142 14.11 1.60 -6.34
C ASP A 142 13.76 1.52 -4.84
N ALA A 143 12.48 1.58 -4.52
CA ALA A 143 11.90 1.41 -3.20
C ALA A 143 10.58 0.62 -3.30
N GLU A 144 10.07 0.15 -2.16
CA GLU A 144 8.76 -0.50 -2.09
C GLU A 144 7.64 0.47 -2.50
N GLU A 145 6.70 -0.02 -3.32
CA GLU A 145 5.48 0.71 -3.65
C GLU A 145 4.34 0.24 -2.73
N ILE A 146 4.05 1.05 -1.71
CA ILE A 146 3.01 0.75 -0.72
C ILE A 146 1.77 1.59 -1.02
N ARG A 147 0.62 0.93 -1.15
CA ARG A 147 -0.65 1.55 -1.54
C ARG A 147 -1.77 1.04 -0.66
N TYR A 148 -2.44 1.96 0.02
CA TYR A 148 -3.65 1.68 0.78
C TYR A 148 -4.85 2.31 0.06
N VAL A 149 -5.77 1.50 -0.43
CA VAL A 149 -6.95 1.97 -1.16
C VAL A 149 -8.03 2.40 -0.18
N LEU A 150 -8.31 3.69 -0.17
CA LEU A 150 -9.30 4.34 0.68
C LEU A 150 -10.70 4.34 0.04
N GLY A 151 -10.76 4.32 -1.29
CA GLY A 151 -12.02 4.35 -2.03
C GLY A 151 -11.81 4.07 -3.52
N GLY A 152 -12.89 3.68 -4.20
CA GLY A 152 -12.81 3.27 -5.61
C GLY A 152 -12.04 1.96 -5.79
N SER A 153 -11.47 1.78 -6.99
CA SER A 153 -10.80 0.54 -7.37
C SER A 153 -9.87 0.72 -8.57
N GLY A 154 -8.99 -0.25 -8.79
CA GLY A 154 -8.03 -0.24 -9.90
C GLY A 154 -7.26 -1.53 -10.02
N TYR A 155 -6.38 -1.58 -11.03
CA TYR A 155 -5.56 -2.75 -11.34
C TYR A 155 -4.08 -2.44 -11.16
N PHE A 156 -3.41 -3.30 -10.41
CA PHE A 156 -1.95 -3.44 -10.47
C PHE A 156 -1.63 -4.63 -11.34
N ASP A 157 -0.97 -4.39 -12.47
CA ASP A 157 -0.44 -5.47 -13.30
C ASP A 157 1.03 -5.67 -12.91
N VAL A 158 1.42 -6.92 -12.66
CA VAL A 158 2.76 -7.31 -12.27
C VAL A 158 3.25 -8.46 -13.14
N ARG A 159 4.56 -8.56 -13.35
CA ARG A 159 5.15 -9.71 -14.08
C ARG A 159 5.26 -10.92 -13.16
N ASP A 160 4.77 -12.07 -13.63
CA ASP A 160 5.00 -13.36 -12.98
C ASP A 160 6.45 -13.86 -13.25
N LYS A 161 6.81 -15.02 -12.70
CA LYS A 161 8.15 -15.63 -12.89
C LYS A 161 8.47 -15.96 -14.36
N ARG A 162 7.45 -16.10 -15.21
CA ARG A 162 7.55 -16.40 -16.64
C ARG A 162 7.45 -15.14 -17.50
N ASP A 163 7.49 -13.97 -16.86
CA ASP A 163 7.36 -12.66 -17.49
C ASP A 163 5.98 -12.47 -18.16
N GLU A 164 4.94 -13.13 -17.66
CA GLU A 164 3.53 -12.94 -18.06
C GLU A 164 2.84 -11.93 -17.16
N TRP A 165 1.81 -11.24 -17.68
CA TRP A 165 1.06 -10.26 -16.89
C TRP A 165 0.05 -10.94 -15.95
N ALA A 166 0.22 -10.71 -14.65
CA ALA A 166 -0.78 -11.00 -13.63
C ALA A 166 -1.45 -9.68 -13.18
N ARG A 167 -2.77 -9.59 -13.32
CA ARG A 167 -3.58 -8.45 -12.92
C ARG A 167 -4.18 -8.66 -11.55
N ILE A 168 -4.00 -7.69 -10.66
CA ILE A 168 -4.50 -7.69 -9.28
C ILE A 168 -5.57 -6.60 -9.15
N HIS A 169 -6.81 -6.97 -8.81
CA HIS A 169 -7.92 -6.03 -8.62
C HIS A 169 -7.97 -5.52 -7.19
N VAL A 170 -7.48 -4.29 -6.98
CA VAL A 170 -7.53 -3.64 -5.67
C VAL A 170 -8.79 -2.79 -5.51
N ARG A 171 -9.37 -2.82 -4.31
CA ARG A 171 -10.61 -2.13 -3.93
C ARG A 171 -10.43 -1.49 -2.55
N ALA A 172 -11.39 -0.65 -2.16
CA ALA A 172 -11.40 -0.02 -0.84
C ALA A 172 -11.12 -1.03 0.30
N GLY A 173 -10.20 -0.65 1.18
CA GLY A 173 -9.71 -1.46 2.30
C GLY A 173 -8.44 -2.27 2.00
N ASP A 174 -8.01 -2.37 0.75
CA ASP A 174 -6.83 -3.14 0.37
C ASP A 174 -5.56 -2.33 0.60
N LEU A 175 -4.63 -2.87 1.41
CA LEU A 175 -3.27 -2.36 1.54
C LEU A 175 -2.31 -3.36 0.93
N LEU A 176 -1.68 -2.98 -0.17
CA LEU A 176 -0.74 -3.79 -0.94
C LEU A 176 0.66 -3.17 -0.91
N THR A 177 1.68 -4.02 -0.83
CA THR A 177 3.08 -3.62 -1.00
C THR A 177 3.69 -4.37 -2.19
N LEU A 178 4.16 -3.62 -3.18
CA LEU A 178 4.96 -4.15 -4.28
C LEU A 178 6.45 -4.03 -3.92
N PRO A 179 7.24 -5.11 -4.06
CA PRO A 179 8.67 -5.09 -3.73
C PRO A 179 9.45 -4.20 -4.70
N GLU A 180 10.57 -3.65 -4.24
CA GLU A 180 11.50 -2.93 -5.10
C GLU A 180 11.99 -3.82 -6.27
N GLY A 181 12.16 -3.23 -7.46
CA GLY A 181 12.66 -3.96 -8.63
C GLY A 181 11.66 -4.88 -9.35
N ILE A 182 10.40 -5.00 -8.89
CA ILE A 182 9.36 -5.70 -9.65
C ILE A 182 8.87 -4.84 -10.82
N TYR A 183 8.75 -5.45 -12.00
CA TYR A 183 8.07 -4.81 -13.13
C TYR A 183 6.57 -4.78 -12.88
N HIS A 184 6.01 -3.59 -12.87
CA HIS A 184 4.59 -3.37 -12.66
C HIS A 184 4.09 -2.15 -13.43
N ARG A 185 2.76 -2.02 -13.45
CA ARG A 185 2.04 -0.83 -13.93
C ARG A 185 0.69 -0.74 -13.23
N PHE A 186 0.08 0.44 -13.27
CA PHE A 186 -1.20 0.73 -12.64
C PHE A 186 -2.18 1.35 -13.64
N THR A 187 -3.46 0.98 -13.53
CA THR A 187 -4.58 1.64 -14.19
C THR A 187 -5.81 1.65 -13.30
N VAL A 188 -6.66 2.67 -13.44
CA VAL A 188 -8.03 2.60 -12.91
C VAL A 188 -8.83 1.55 -13.67
N ASP A 189 -9.84 0.99 -13.03
CA ASP A 189 -10.82 0.12 -13.68
C ASP A 189 -11.96 0.94 -14.31
N GLU A 190 -13.01 0.27 -14.78
CA GLU A 190 -14.21 0.91 -15.38
C GLU A 190 -14.93 1.90 -14.43
N GLY A 191 -14.61 1.88 -13.12
CA GLY A 191 -15.09 2.85 -12.15
C GLY A 191 -14.41 4.22 -12.23
N ASP A 192 -13.35 4.37 -13.04
CA ASP A 192 -12.66 5.62 -13.39
C ASP A 192 -12.12 6.45 -12.21
N SER A 193 -12.06 5.85 -11.03
CA SER A 193 -11.63 6.54 -9.82
C SER A 193 -10.97 5.59 -8.83
N ILE A 194 -9.79 5.97 -8.38
CA ILE A 194 -9.18 5.39 -7.19
C ILE A 194 -8.76 6.49 -6.22
N HIS A 195 -9.07 6.29 -4.95
CA HIS A 195 -8.59 7.12 -3.85
C HIS A 195 -7.65 6.27 -3.00
N ALA A 196 -6.38 6.67 -2.94
CA ALA A 196 -5.35 5.88 -2.30
C ALA A 196 -4.45 6.75 -1.43
N MET A 197 -4.04 6.17 -0.30
CA MET A 197 -2.93 6.64 0.51
C MET A 197 -1.67 5.92 0.05
N ARG A 198 -0.61 6.69 -0.24
CA ARG A 198 0.70 6.16 -0.62
C ARG A 198 1.61 6.27 0.60
N LEU A 199 2.25 5.17 0.99
CA LEU A 199 3.13 5.12 2.16
C LEU A 199 4.57 4.86 1.74
N PHE A 200 5.53 5.40 2.49
CA PHE A 200 6.96 5.29 2.20
C PHE A 200 7.78 5.09 3.46
N ILE A 201 8.86 4.33 3.29
CA ILE A 201 9.97 4.28 4.23
C ILE A 201 10.94 5.40 3.85
N GLY A 202 11.11 6.40 4.73
CA GLY A 202 11.95 7.57 4.45
C GLY A 202 11.27 8.64 3.60
N GLN A 203 12.07 9.38 2.83
CA GLN A 203 11.56 10.37 1.88
C GLN A 203 11.07 9.69 0.60
N PRO A 204 9.95 10.14 0.01
CA PRO A 204 9.40 9.48 -1.15
C PRO A 204 10.28 9.70 -2.38
N VAL A 205 10.65 8.61 -3.04
CA VAL A 205 11.25 8.61 -4.37
C VAL A 205 10.19 8.08 -5.34
N TRP A 206 9.75 8.95 -6.24
CA TRP A 206 8.66 8.65 -7.18
C TRP A 206 9.14 8.22 -8.56
N THR A 207 10.45 8.21 -8.78
CA THR A 207 11.03 8.07 -10.11
C THR A 207 10.72 6.67 -10.64
N PRO A 208 9.89 6.54 -11.70
CA PRO A 208 9.73 5.28 -12.38
C PRO A 208 10.94 5.05 -13.29
N PHE A 209 11.43 3.82 -13.33
CA PHE A 209 12.40 3.39 -14.32
C PHE A 209 11.71 2.45 -15.30
N ASN A 210 11.37 2.97 -16.48
CA ASN A 210 10.62 2.23 -17.49
C ASN A 210 11.45 1.06 -18.04
N ARG A 211 10.77 -0.03 -18.39
CA ARG A 211 11.41 -1.19 -19.02
C ARG A 211 11.95 -0.83 -20.42
N PRO A 212 13.14 -1.31 -20.83
CA PRO A 212 14.05 -2.22 -20.14
C PRO A 212 14.92 -1.54 -19.07
N CYS A 213 14.96 -2.14 -17.87
CA CYS A 213 15.76 -1.66 -16.73
C CYS A 213 16.47 -2.80 -15.98
N ASP A 214 16.88 -3.85 -16.71
CA ASP A 214 17.43 -5.08 -16.13
C ASP A 214 18.81 -4.89 -15.47
N GLU A 215 19.52 -3.81 -15.83
CA GLU A 215 20.83 -3.49 -15.26
C GLU A 215 20.76 -2.78 -13.89
N HIS A 216 19.57 -2.32 -13.49
CA HIS A 216 19.38 -1.59 -12.22
C HIS A 216 19.67 -2.49 -11.01
N GLU A 217 20.29 -1.93 -9.97
CA GLU A 217 20.73 -2.70 -8.79
C GLU A 217 19.56 -3.39 -8.08
N ASN A 218 18.46 -2.68 -7.85
CA ASN A 218 17.28 -3.24 -7.19
C ASN A 218 16.59 -4.31 -8.05
N ARG A 219 16.66 -4.21 -9.39
CA ARG A 219 16.13 -5.24 -10.29
C ARG A 219 16.96 -6.52 -10.18
N LYS A 220 18.29 -6.42 -10.14
CA LYS A 220 19.19 -7.56 -9.91
C LYS A 220 18.91 -8.25 -8.58
N LYS A 221 18.79 -7.46 -7.49
CA LYS A 221 18.42 -7.98 -6.16
C LYS A 221 17.08 -8.71 -6.17
N TYR A 222 16.07 -8.14 -6.84
CA TYR A 222 14.76 -8.77 -6.98
C TYR A 222 14.84 -10.11 -7.72
N VAL A 223 15.57 -10.15 -8.84
CA VAL A 223 15.75 -11.36 -9.65
C VAL A 223 16.48 -12.46 -8.85
N GLU A 224 17.56 -12.11 -8.16
CA GLU A 224 18.30 -13.04 -7.30
C GLU A 224 17.42 -13.62 -6.18
N ALA A 225 16.55 -12.80 -5.57
CA ALA A 225 15.72 -13.21 -4.43
C ALA A 225 14.47 -14.01 -4.82
N PHE A 226 13.78 -13.64 -5.91
CA PHE A 226 12.44 -14.19 -6.21
C PHE A 226 12.37 -15.01 -7.50
N ILE A 227 13.33 -14.84 -8.41
CA ILE A 227 13.30 -15.48 -9.74
C ILE A 227 14.36 -16.59 -9.84
N GLU A 228 15.56 -16.40 -9.29
CA GLU A 228 16.66 -17.36 -9.40
C GLU A 228 16.69 -18.44 -8.32
N GLU A 229 16.08 -18.23 -7.14
CA GLU A 229 16.07 -19.22 -6.07
C GLU A 229 15.42 -20.55 -6.49
N GLU A 230 14.47 -20.56 -7.44
CA GLU A 230 13.90 -21.80 -7.96
C GLU A 230 14.79 -22.54 -8.97
N LYS A 231 15.58 -21.82 -9.77
CA LYS A 231 16.50 -22.48 -10.71
C LYS A 231 17.53 -23.37 -10.00
N LYS A 232 17.90 -23.03 -8.77
CA LYS A 232 18.80 -23.84 -7.95
C LYS A 232 18.14 -25.04 -7.26
N ASN A 233 16.81 -25.06 -7.16
CA ASN A 233 16.07 -26.14 -6.51
C ASN A 233 15.51 -27.17 -7.51
N GLU A 234 15.61 -26.90 -8.81
CA GLU A 234 15.23 -27.80 -9.91
C GLU A 234 16.42 -28.50 -10.61
N ASP A 235 17.67 -28.17 -10.24
CA ASP A 235 18.92 -28.83 -10.67
C ASP A 235 19.44 -29.83 -9.62
#